data_AF-E0XNT7-F1
#
_entry.id   AF-E0XNT7-F1
#
_cell.length_a   1.000
_cell.length_b   1.000
_cell.length_c   1.000
_cell.angle_alpha   90.00
_cell.angle_beta   90.00
_cell.angle_gamma   90.00
#
_symmetry.space_group_name_H-M   'P 1'
#
loop_
_entity.id
_entity.type
_entity.pdbx_description
1 polymer ?
#
loop_
_entity_poly.entity_id
_entity_poly.type
_entity_poly.pdbx_seq_one_letter_code
_entity_poly.pdbx_strand_id
1 'polypeptide(L)'
;MDAEVHGRLIAAAASLLNGPALGQAIAHLPTSSSPKFDPLVLPPSNHTLQDDLLHLGCTAYTVEALLSTYEVAEARLAEHTRWTFNNALAQLAAVVNAEDKDVLERVDDALRQRFAREYLSASDECRRDVLAEVAAAKARYSASAT
;
A
#
# COMPACT_ATOMS: atom_id res chain seq x y z
N MET A 1 -11.69 36.58 -5.10
CA MET A 1 -13.04 35.97 -5.04
C MET A 1 -12.98 34.51 -4.57
N ASP A 2 -11.87 33.79 -4.77
CA ASP A 2 -11.72 32.36 -4.36
C ASP A 2 -11.60 32.08 -2.86
N ALA A 3 -10.97 32.98 -2.08
CA ALA A 3 -10.75 32.77 -0.65
C ALA A 3 -12.07 32.76 0.16
N GLU A 4 -13.07 33.52 -0.27
CA GLU A 4 -14.36 33.62 0.41
C GLU A 4 -15.23 32.39 0.17
N VAL A 5 -15.15 31.80 -1.03
CA VAL A 5 -15.82 30.55 -1.39
C VAL A 5 -15.18 29.38 -0.62
N HIS A 6 -13.85 29.33 -0.54
CA HIS A 6 -13.13 28.34 0.29
C HIS A 6 -13.49 28.45 1.78
N GLY A 7 -13.55 29.66 2.32
CA GLY A 7 -13.92 29.89 3.72
C GLY A 7 -15.33 29.39 4.05
N ARG A 8 -16.31 29.63 3.15
CA ARG A 8 -17.68 29.16 3.32
C ARG A 8 -17.80 27.64 3.23
N LEU A 9 -17.03 27.00 2.34
CA LEU A 9 -16.99 25.54 2.21
C LEU A 9 -16.43 24.88 3.48
N ILE A 10 -15.32 25.41 4.01
CA ILE A 10 -14.68 24.91 5.24
C ILE A 10 -15.63 25.07 6.43
N ALA A 11 -16.28 26.23 6.55
CA ALA A 11 -17.25 26.48 7.63
C ALA A 11 -18.47 25.56 7.55
N ALA A 12 -18.99 25.29 6.35
CA ALA A 12 -20.10 24.37 6.15
C ALA A 12 -19.72 22.92 6.50
N ALA A 13 -18.53 22.46 6.09
CA ALA A 13 -18.03 21.14 6.43
C ALA A 13 -17.83 20.98 7.95
N ALA A 14 -17.25 21.98 8.61
CA ALA A 14 -17.07 21.97 10.07
C ALA A 14 -18.42 21.95 10.81
N SER A 15 -19.42 22.69 10.32
CA SER A 15 -20.76 22.71 10.92
C SER A 15 -21.49 21.36 10.75
N LEU A 16 -21.29 20.69 9.61
CA LEU A 16 -21.85 19.36 9.36
C LEU A 16 -21.19 18.29 10.26
N LEU A 17 -19.87 18.33 10.40
CA LEU A 17 -19.11 17.38 11.23
C LEU A 17 -19.41 17.53 12.73
N ASN A 18 -19.67 18.76 13.19
CA ASN A 18 -20.01 19.05 14.58
C ASN A 18 -21.53 19.00 14.86
N GLY A 19 -22.34 18.66 13.86
CA GLY A 19 -23.79 18.65 13.96
C GLY A 19 -24.33 17.41 14.70
N PRO A 20 -25.26 17.57 15.65
CA PRO A 20 -25.86 16.44 16.38
C PRO A 20 -26.66 15.49 15.47
N ALA A 21 -27.14 15.99 14.32
CA ALA A 21 -27.85 15.19 13.32
C ALA A 21 -26.94 14.13 12.68
N LEU A 22 -25.65 14.43 12.45
CA LEU A 22 -24.69 13.46 11.93
C LEU A 22 -24.37 12.39 12.98
N GLY A 23 -24.16 12.81 14.24
CA GLY A 23 -23.96 11.89 15.36
C GLY A 23 -25.13 10.93 15.58
N GLN A 24 -26.36 11.43 15.49
CA GLN A 24 -27.57 10.60 15.57
C GLN A 24 -27.71 9.66 14.35
N ALA A 25 -27.44 10.15 13.15
CA ALA A 25 -27.46 9.31 11.94
C ALA A 25 -26.45 8.15 12.04
N ILE A 26 -25.25 8.41 12.54
CA ILE A 26 -24.23 7.37 12.78
C ILE A 26 -24.66 6.40 13.88
N ALA A 27 -25.28 6.89 14.96
CA ALA A 27 -25.76 6.04 16.06
C ALA A 27 -26.90 5.09 15.66
N HIS A 28 -27.65 5.43 14.61
CA HIS A 28 -28.71 4.59 14.05
C HIS A 28 -28.23 3.65 12.94
N LEU A 29 -26.96 3.74 12.52
CA LEU A 29 -26.40 2.74 11.63
C LEU A 29 -26.27 1.43 12.41
N PRO A 30 -26.73 0.29 11.85
CA PRO A 30 -26.42 -1.00 12.44
C PRO A 30 -24.90 -1.11 12.59
N THR A 31 -24.43 -1.44 13.79
CA THR A 31 -23.02 -1.73 14.03
C THR A 31 -22.65 -2.90 13.12
N SER A 32 -21.93 -2.62 12.04
CA SER A 32 -21.41 -3.65 11.14
C SER A 32 -20.55 -4.58 11.98
N SER A 33 -21.07 -5.76 12.32
CA SER A 33 -20.29 -6.87 12.84
C SER A 33 -19.50 -7.45 11.68
N SER A 34 -18.60 -6.64 11.09
CA SER A 34 -17.69 -7.14 10.08
C SER A 34 -16.88 -8.26 10.74
N PRO A 35 -16.79 -9.45 10.12
CA PRO A 35 -15.94 -10.49 10.63
C PRO A 35 -14.54 -9.91 10.82
N LYS A 36 -14.05 -9.98 12.05
CA LYS A 36 -12.78 -9.37 12.44
C LYS A 36 -11.68 -10.30 11.98
N PHE A 37 -11.33 -10.21 10.70
CA PHE A 37 -10.20 -10.94 10.15
C PHE A 37 -8.89 -10.40 10.71
N ASP A 38 -7.94 -11.30 10.96
CA ASP A 38 -6.61 -10.89 11.38
C ASP A 38 -5.91 -10.11 10.26
N PRO A 39 -5.17 -9.04 10.58
CA PRO A 39 -4.45 -8.26 9.57
C PRO A 39 -3.50 -9.13 8.76
N LEU A 40 -3.29 -8.79 7.48
CA LEU A 40 -2.26 -9.42 6.67
C LEU A 40 -0.87 -9.02 7.18
N VAL A 41 -0.11 -10.02 7.63
CA VAL A 41 1.31 -9.88 7.95
C VAL A 41 2.11 -10.16 6.68
N LEU A 42 2.82 -9.16 6.18
CA LEU A 42 3.66 -9.30 4.99
C LEU A 42 5.05 -9.78 5.39
N PRO A 43 5.65 -10.71 4.63
CA PRO A 43 7.03 -11.12 4.84
C PRO A 43 7.98 -9.94 4.57
N PRO A 44 9.16 -9.90 5.21
CA PRO A 44 10.18 -8.94 4.83
C PRO A 44 10.62 -9.23 3.38
N SER A 45 10.65 -8.22 2.53
CA SER A 45 11.36 -8.32 1.27
C SER A 45 12.85 -8.37 1.62
N ASN A 46 13.59 -9.37 1.19
CA ASN A 46 15.02 -9.41 1.47
C ASN A 46 15.72 -8.35 0.60
N HIS A 47 15.90 -7.13 1.10
CA HIS A 47 16.44 -6.01 0.30
C HIS A 47 17.94 -6.19 0.07
N THR A 48 18.32 -6.62 -1.14
CA THR A 48 19.72 -6.60 -1.62
C THR A 48 20.05 -5.30 -2.36
N LEU A 49 19.09 -4.37 -2.47
CA LEU A 49 19.20 -3.17 -3.31
C LEU A 49 20.43 -2.32 -2.95
N GLN A 50 20.75 -2.19 -1.66
CA GLN A 50 21.93 -1.46 -1.22
C GLN A 50 23.21 -2.05 -1.82
N ASP A 51 23.41 -3.35 -1.66
CA ASP A 51 24.59 -4.07 -2.16
C ASP A 51 24.64 -4.03 -3.69
N ASP A 52 23.49 -4.20 -4.35
CA ASP A 52 23.37 -4.14 -5.81
C ASP A 52 23.76 -2.75 -6.35
N LEU A 53 23.32 -1.66 -5.71
CA LEU A 53 23.66 -0.29 -6.11
C LEU A 53 25.15 0.01 -5.86
N LEU A 54 25.71 -0.46 -4.74
CA LEU A 54 27.14 -0.35 -4.47
C LEU A 54 27.95 -1.10 -5.53
N HIS A 55 27.50 -2.28 -5.96
CA HIS A 55 28.15 -3.06 -7.01
C HIS A 55 28.11 -2.36 -8.39
N LEU A 56 27.04 -1.62 -8.67
CA LEU A 56 26.96 -0.77 -9.86
C LEU A 56 27.88 0.47 -9.79
N GLY A 57 28.55 0.69 -8.66
CA GLY A 57 29.48 1.79 -8.43
C GLY A 57 28.78 3.10 -8.07
N CYS A 58 27.55 3.04 -7.56
CA CYS A 58 26.88 4.23 -7.03
C CYS A 58 27.63 4.79 -5.82
N THR A 59 27.64 6.12 -5.70
CA THR A 59 28.19 6.77 -4.50
C THR A 59 27.28 6.52 -3.30
N ALA A 60 27.82 6.62 -2.08
CA ALA A 60 27.03 6.46 -0.85
C ALA A 60 25.81 7.39 -0.82
N TYR A 61 25.95 8.63 -1.28
CA TYR A 61 24.84 9.58 -1.36
C TYR A 61 23.75 9.14 -2.35
N THR A 62 24.15 8.64 -3.53
CA THR A 62 23.20 8.10 -4.52
C THR A 62 22.48 6.87 -3.99
N VAL A 63 23.21 5.98 -3.30
CA VAL A 63 22.63 4.78 -2.68
C VAL A 63 21.59 5.18 -1.64
N GLU A 64 21.91 6.11 -0.74
CA GLU A 64 20.98 6.60 0.29
C GLU A 64 19.71 7.20 -0.30
N ALA A 65 19.83 8.06 -1.31
CA ALA A 65 18.68 8.69 -1.96
C ALA A 65 17.75 7.67 -2.65
N LEU A 66 18.34 6.68 -3.33
CA LEU A 66 17.57 5.63 -4.02
C LEU A 66 16.93 4.66 -3.03
N LEU A 67 17.64 4.27 -1.97
CA LEU A 67 17.10 3.43 -0.89
C LEU A 67 15.91 4.10 -0.22
N SER A 68 16.03 5.38 0.16
CA SER A 68 14.92 6.12 0.78
C SER A 68 13.69 6.17 -0.13
N THR A 69 13.88 6.36 -1.43
CA THR A 69 12.78 6.35 -2.40
C THR A 69 12.14 4.98 -2.52
N TYR A 70 12.97 3.93 -2.57
CA TYR A 70 12.53 2.54 -2.66
C TYR A 70 11.75 2.12 -1.40
N GLU A 71 12.23 2.45 -0.20
CA GLU A 71 11.55 2.16 1.08
C GLU A 71 10.16 2.82 1.15
N VAL A 72 10.02 4.04 0.65
CA VAL A 72 8.71 4.71 0.53
C VAL A 72 7.79 3.99 -0.45
N ALA A 73 8.32 3.57 -1.61
CA ALA A 73 7.55 2.82 -2.59
C ALA A 73 7.09 1.47 -2.04
N GLU A 74 7.96 0.78 -1.32
CA GLU A 74 7.66 -0.49 -0.66
C GLU A 74 6.63 -0.34 0.46
N ALA A 75 6.73 0.70 1.28
CA ALA A 75 5.75 0.98 2.32
C ALA A 75 4.34 1.21 1.71
N ARG A 76 4.26 1.94 0.60
CA ARG A 76 3.02 2.15 -0.15
C ARG A 76 2.48 0.87 -0.78
N LEU A 77 3.35 0.04 -1.33
CA LEU A 77 2.98 -1.28 -1.84
C LEU A 77 2.41 -2.14 -0.72
N ALA A 78 3.06 -2.19 0.44
CA ALA A 78 2.60 -2.93 1.61
C ALA A 78 1.21 -2.46 2.10
N GLU A 79 0.99 -1.15 2.16
CA GLU A 79 -0.32 -0.58 2.48
C GLU A 79 -1.38 -0.98 1.46
N HIS A 80 -1.08 -0.84 0.17
CA HIS A 80 -2.00 -1.20 -0.91
C HIS A 80 -2.36 -2.70 -0.91
N THR A 81 -1.38 -3.58 -0.67
CA THR A 81 -1.59 -5.03 -0.55
C THR A 81 -2.51 -5.35 0.62
N ARG A 82 -2.28 -4.76 1.80
CA ARG A 82 -3.14 -4.95 2.99
C ARG A 82 -4.56 -4.46 2.74
N TRP A 83 -4.71 -3.29 2.12
CA TRP A 83 -6.02 -2.74 1.78
C TRP A 83 -6.79 -3.64 0.82
N THR A 84 -6.12 -4.11 -0.24
CA THR A 84 -6.73 -4.99 -1.24
C THR A 84 -7.12 -6.35 -0.65
N PHE A 85 -6.26 -6.91 0.21
CA PHE A 85 -6.56 -8.13 0.96
C PHE A 85 -7.82 -7.98 1.83
N ASN A 86 -7.88 -6.91 2.63
CA ASN A 86 -9.04 -6.65 3.49
C ASN A 86 -10.32 -6.46 2.68
N ASN A 87 -10.24 -5.78 1.53
CA ASN A 87 -11.38 -5.61 0.63
C ASN A 87 -11.85 -6.95 0.03
N ALA A 88 -10.91 -7.81 -0.40
CA ALA A 88 -11.22 -9.14 -0.91
C ALA A 88 -11.90 -10.01 0.15
N LEU A 89 -11.42 -9.98 1.39
CA LEU A 89 -12.05 -10.69 2.51
C LEU A 89 -13.44 -10.16 2.85
N ALA A 90 -13.63 -8.84 2.86
CA ALA A 90 -14.93 -8.23 3.12
C ALA A 90 -15.95 -8.62 2.05
N GLN A 91 -15.55 -8.65 0.78
CA GLN A 91 -16.40 -9.09 -0.33
C GLN A 91 -16.75 -10.58 -0.21
N LEU A 92 -15.79 -11.41 0.18
CA LEU A 92 -16.03 -12.84 0.40
C LEU A 92 -16.97 -13.08 1.58
N ALA A 93 -16.76 -12.39 2.70
CA ALA A 93 -17.62 -12.49 3.88
C ALA A 93 -19.06 -12.07 3.59
N ALA A 94 -19.29 -11.15 2.65
CA ALA A 94 -20.62 -10.69 2.27
C ALA A 94 -21.43 -11.74 1.48
N VAL A 95 -20.77 -12.75 0.90
CA VAL A 95 -21.42 -13.76 0.04
C VAL A 95 -21.40 -15.18 0.61
N VAL A 96 -20.62 -15.42 1.66
CA VAL A 96 -20.47 -16.73 2.31
C VAL A 96 -21.48 -16.87 3.45
N ASN A 97 -22.24 -17.98 3.47
CA ASN A 97 -23.20 -18.25 4.54
C ASN A 97 -22.48 -18.70 5.83
N ALA A 98 -23.14 -18.54 6.98
CA ALA A 98 -22.58 -18.90 8.28
C ALA A 98 -22.24 -20.41 8.41
N GLU A 99 -22.86 -21.26 7.60
CA GLU A 99 -22.61 -22.71 7.55
C GLU A 99 -21.30 -23.07 6.82
N ASP A 100 -20.75 -22.14 6.03
CA ASP A 100 -19.56 -22.34 5.19
C ASP A 100 -18.28 -21.81 5.86
N LYS A 101 -18.24 -21.77 7.20
CA LYS A 101 -17.11 -21.19 7.95
C LYS A 101 -15.76 -21.84 7.60
N ASP A 102 -15.72 -23.16 7.43
CA ASP A 102 -14.52 -23.91 7.06
C ASP A 102 -14.03 -23.60 5.62
N VAL A 103 -14.94 -23.11 4.76
CA VAL A 103 -14.58 -22.62 3.42
C VAL A 103 -13.95 -21.24 3.54
N LEU A 104 -14.52 -20.37 4.38
CA LEU A 104 -14.00 -19.03 4.61
C LEU A 104 -12.57 -19.05 5.18
N GLU A 105 -12.28 -19.94 6.14
CA GLU A 105 -10.94 -20.10 6.71
C GLU A 105 -9.92 -20.56 5.67
N ARG A 106 -10.26 -21.56 4.84
CA ARG A 106 -9.37 -22.03 3.75
C ARG A 106 -9.12 -20.97 2.68
N VAL A 107 -10.13 -20.14 2.39
CA VAL A 107 -9.95 -19.05 1.43
C VAL A 107 -9.12 -17.91 2.03
N ASP A 108 -9.27 -17.60 3.32
CA ASP A 108 -8.40 -16.65 4.02
C ASP A 108 -6.93 -17.05 3.91
N ASP A 109 -6.60 -18.31 4.24
CA ASP A 109 -5.24 -18.83 4.11
C ASP A 109 -4.69 -18.73 2.67
N ALA A 110 -5.51 -19.11 1.69
CA ALA A 110 -5.13 -19.04 0.28
C ALA A 110 -4.90 -17.58 -0.17
N LEU A 111 -5.74 -16.64 0.27
CA LEU A 111 -5.57 -15.22 0.00
C LEU A 111 -4.32 -14.66 0.67
N ARG A 112 -4.05 -15.00 1.94
CA ARG A 112 -2.82 -14.59 2.65
C ARG A 112 -1.58 -15.00 1.88
N GLN A 113 -1.51 -16.27 1.46
CA GLN A 113 -0.39 -16.79 0.68
C GLN A 113 -0.24 -16.09 -0.68
N ARG A 114 -1.36 -15.87 -1.38
CA ARG A 114 -1.38 -15.18 -2.66
C ARG A 114 -0.88 -13.74 -2.54
N PHE A 115 -1.44 -12.95 -1.64
CA PHE A 115 -1.06 -11.55 -1.46
C PHE A 115 0.37 -11.39 -0.95
N ALA A 116 0.85 -12.29 -0.07
CA ALA A 116 2.26 -12.30 0.33
C ALA A 116 3.20 -12.56 -0.87
N ARG A 117 2.83 -13.46 -1.78
CA ARG A 117 3.60 -13.73 -2.99
C ARG A 117 3.57 -12.56 -3.98
N GLU A 118 2.39 -11.97 -4.20
CA GLU A 118 2.23 -10.79 -5.06
C GLU A 118 3.06 -9.62 -4.54
N TYR A 119 3.05 -9.38 -3.22
CA TYR A 119 3.89 -8.37 -2.57
C TYR A 119 5.38 -8.59 -2.86
N LEU A 120 5.89 -9.80 -2.61
CA LEU A 120 7.30 -10.11 -2.85
C LEU A 120 7.68 -9.98 -4.33
N SER A 121 6.81 -10.41 -5.23
CA SER A 121 7.02 -10.30 -6.68
C SER A 121 7.10 -8.84 -7.13
N ALA A 122 6.17 -8.01 -6.66
CA ALA A 122 6.13 -6.58 -7.00
C ALA A 122 7.31 -5.82 -6.39
N SER A 123 7.73 -6.18 -5.16
CA SER A 123 8.93 -5.62 -4.54
C SER A 123 10.19 -5.97 -5.33
N ASP A 124 10.36 -7.22 -5.76
CA ASP A 124 11.51 -7.61 -6.59
C ASP A 124 11.49 -6.96 -7.97
N GLU A 125 10.32 -6.82 -8.59
CA GLU A 125 10.17 -6.09 -9.86
C GLU A 125 10.61 -4.63 -9.70
N CYS A 126 10.12 -3.93 -8.67
CA CYS A 126 10.54 -2.57 -8.37
C CYS A 126 12.06 -2.45 -8.17
N ARG A 127 12.67 -3.40 -7.44
CA ARG A 127 14.12 -3.46 -7.27
C ARG A 127 14.84 -3.59 -8.61
N ARG A 128 14.39 -4.50 -9.47
CA ARG A 128 14.97 -4.72 -10.82
C ARG A 128 14.85 -3.47 -11.69
N ASP A 129 13.71 -2.78 -11.64
CA ASP A 129 13.48 -1.54 -12.40
C ASP A 129 14.42 -0.41 -11.96
N VAL A 130 14.62 -0.23 -10.65
CA VAL A 130 15.59 0.73 -10.11
C VAL A 130 17.00 0.42 -10.63
N LEU A 131 17.43 -0.84 -10.57
CA LEU A 131 18.76 -1.24 -11.04
C LEU A 131 18.93 -1.06 -12.55
N ALA A 132 17.89 -1.37 -13.33
CA ALA A 132 17.89 -1.17 -14.77
C ALA A 132 18.01 0.31 -15.13
N GLU A 133 17.27 1.19 -14.45
CA GLU A 133 17.32 2.64 -14.68
C GLU A 133 18.69 3.22 -14.30
N VAL A 134 19.27 2.79 -13.18
CA VAL A 134 20.62 3.20 -12.76
C VAL A 134 21.67 2.78 -13.80
N ALA A 135 21.61 1.54 -14.27
CA ALA A 135 22.52 1.05 -15.31
C ALA A 135 22.36 1.84 -16.61
N ALA A 136 21.12 2.13 -17.02
CA ALA A 136 20.83 2.94 -18.20
C ALA A 136 21.30 4.40 -18.03
N ALA A 137 21.14 5.00 -16.86
CA ALA A 137 21.63 6.35 -16.55
C ALA A 137 23.16 6.42 -16.64
N LYS A 138 23.85 5.42 -16.08
CA LYS A 138 25.31 5.30 -16.15
C LYS A 138 25.80 5.19 -17.60
N ALA A 139 25.16 4.34 -18.41
CA ALA A 139 25.51 4.18 -19.82
C ALA A 139 25.34 5.49 -20.62
N ARG A 140 24.23 6.21 -20.40
CA ARG A 140 23.98 7.53 -21.02
C ARG A 140 25.04 8.56 -20.67
N TYR A 141 25.43 8.62 -19.39
CA TYR A 141 26.47 9.53 -18.93
C TYR A 141 27.82 9.20 -19.56
N SER A 142 28.22 7.91 -19.56
CA SER A 142 29.47 7.47 -20.19
C SER A 142 29.54 7.79 -21.68
N ALA A 143 28.44 7.63 -22.42
CA ALA A 143 28.39 7.96 -23.84
C ALA A 143 28.42 9.46 -24.14
N SER A 144 28.03 10.30 -23.19
CA SER A 144 28.05 11.77 -23.33
C SER A 144 29.37 12.39 -22.85
N ALA A 145 30.17 11.64 -22.10
CA ALA A 145 31.47 12.05 -21.58
C ALA A 145 32.64 11.72 -22.51
N THR A 146 32.39 10.97 -23.59
CA THR A 146 33.30 10.67 -24.70
C THR A 146 33.05 11.60 -25.87
#